data_AF-A0AAX6BDN3-F1
#
_entry.id   AF-A0AAX6BDN3-F1
#
_cell.length_a   1.000
_cell.length_b   1.000
_cell.length_c   1.000
_cell.angle_alpha   90.00
_cell.angle_beta   90.00
_cell.angle_gamma   90.00
#
_symmetry.space_group_name_H-M   'P 1'
#
loop_
_entity.id
_entity.type
_entity.pdbx_description
1 polymer ?
#
loop_
_entity_poly.entity_id
_entity_poly.type
_entity_poly.pdbx_seq_one_letter_code
_entity_poly.pdbx_strand_id
1 'polypeptide(L)' 'MAEKNESKAKQTTERKIICKGPVDKNNGAIIFRLPPERKAGKPFDIVQGQTLTVGSDISEETADQLLDSKSWKFEEVTK' A
#
# COMPACT_ATOMS: atom_id res chain seq x y z
N MET A 1 -18.38 -4.69 36.53
CA MET A 1 -17.87 -5.61 35.50
C MET A 1 -17.01 -4.77 34.56
N ALA A 2 -15.76 -5.17 34.34
CA ALA A 2 -14.88 -4.61 33.32
C ALA A 2 -15.55 -4.80 31.94
N GLU A 3 -15.40 -3.93 30.94
CA GLU A 3 -14.28 -3.87 29.97
C GLU A 3 -14.21 -2.42 29.41
N LYS A 4 -13.22 -1.59 29.76
CA LYS A 4 -11.91 -1.37 29.12
C LYS A 4 -11.93 -1.09 27.59
N ASN A 5 -11.48 0.13 27.26
CA ASN A 5 -10.80 0.55 26.03
C ASN A 5 -11.64 0.94 24.80
N GLU A 6 -12.46 1.98 24.91
CA GLU A 6 -12.70 2.86 23.76
C GLU A 6 -11.47 3.75 23.56
N SER A 7 -10.53 3.18 22.81
CA SER A 7 -9.30 3.82 22.41
C SER A 7 -9.62 5.05 21.57
N LYS A 8 -9.54 6.21 22.23
CA LYS A 8 -9.13 7.52 21.69
C LYS A 8 -8.98 7.49 20.17
N ALA A 9 -9.99 8.01 19.47
CA ALA A 9 -9.95 8.33 18.06
C ALA A 9 -8.73 9.21 17.78
N LYS A 10 -7.58 8.58 17.52
CA LYS A 10 -6.51 9.21 16.77
C LYS A 10 -7.02 9.22 15.35
N GLN A 11 -7.62 10.34 14.98
CA GLN A 11 -7.73 10.82 13.61
C GLN A 11 -6.30 10.97 13.06
N THR A 12 -5.62 9.84 12.90
CA THR A 12 -4.40 9.74 12.12
C THR A 12 -4.94 9.71 10.72
N THR A 13 -4.71 10.77 9.96
CA THR A 13 -5.07 10.87 8.55
C THR A 13 -4.57 9.59 7.88
N GLU A 14 -5.44 8.60 7.68
CA GLU A 14 -5.05 7.28 7.19
C GLU A 14 -4.68 7.47 5.72
N ARG A 15 -3.38 7.61 5.46
CA ARG A 15 -2.86 7.64 4.10
C ARG A 15 -3.10 6.29 3.47
N LYS A 16 -3.81 6.29 2.35
CA LYS A 16 -4.09 5.10 1.57
C LYS A 16 -3.52 5.30 0.17
N ILE A 17 -3.03 4.24 -0.42
CA ILE A 17 -2.54 4.22 -1.80
C ILE A 17 -3.41 3.27 -2.59
N ILE A 18 -3.96 3.74 -3.70
CA ILE A 18 -4.65 2.88 -4.65
C ILE A 18 -3.73 2.52 -5.81
N CYS A 19 -3.61 1.22 -6.06
CA CYS A 19 -2.93 0.70 -7.23
C CYS A 19 -3.86 0.85 -8.45
N LYS A 20 -3.49 1.67 -9.42
CA LYS A 20 -4.25 1.83 -10.68
C LYS A 20 -3.85 0.81 -11.74
N GLY A 21 -2.78 0.04 -11.52
CA GLY A 21 -2.27 -0.99 -12.43
C GLY A 21 -0.99 -0.57 -13.14
N PRO A 22 -0.49 -1.38 -14.10
CA PRO A 22 0.70 -1.06 -14.86
C PRO A 22 0.50 0.19 -15.72
N VAL A 23 1.54 1.03 -15.81
CA VAL A 23 1.54 2.23 -16.68
C VAL A 23 1.52 1.80 -18.15
N ASP A 24 2.34 0.81 -18.49
CA ASP A 24 2.34 0.23 -19.83
C ASP A 24 1.36 -0.95 -19.91
N LYS A 25 0.34 -0.80 -20.77
CA LYS A 25 -0.68 -1.83 -20.99
C LYS A 25 -0.20 -3.01 -21.83
N ASN A 26 0.92 -2.88 -22.54
CA ASN A 26 1.50 -3.94 -23.38
C ASN A 26 2.44 -4.86 -22.59
N ASN A 27 2.84 -4.47 -21.39
CA ASN A 27 3.74 -5.21 -20.51
C ASN A 27 3.14 -6.55 -20.00
N GLY A 28 1.82 -6.74 -20.08
CA GLY A 28 1.15 -8.00 -19.70
C GLY A 28 1.17 -8.33 -18.20
N ALA A 29 1.73 -7.46 -17.35
CA ALA A 29 1.82 -7.67 -15.92
C ALA A 29 0.45 -7.50 -15.24
N ILE A 30 0.02 -8.53 -14.51
CA ILE A 30 -1.25 -8.55 -13.76
C ILE A 30 -1.07 -8.26 -12.26
N ILE A 31 0.17 -8.36 -11.75
CA ILE A 31 0.54 -8.11 -10.36
C ILE A 31 1.83 -7.29 -10.28
N PHE A 32 1.93 -6.41 -9.29
CA PHE A 32 3.15 -5.74 -8.88
C PHE A 32 3.67 -6.42 -7.62
N ARG A 33 4.77 -7.14 -7.76
CA ARG A 33 5.40 -7.82 -6.63
C ARG A 33 6.36 -6.87 -5.93
N LEU A 34 5.96 -6.43 -4.74
CA LEU A 34 6.81 -5.63 -3.87
C LEU A 34 7.86 -6.54 -3.22
N PRO A 35 9.16 -6.24 -3.39
CA PRO A 35 10.21 -7.02 -2.76
C PRO A 35 10.09 -6.93 -1.24
N PRO A 36 10.42 -8.01 -0.51
CA PRO A 36 10.36 -7.98 0.94
C PRO A 36 11.39 -7.00 1.51
N GLU A 37 10.99 -6.16 2.46
CA GLU A 37 11.88 -5.19 3.13
C GLU A 37 13.03 -5.88 3.90
N ARG A 38 12.89 -7.17 4.25
CA ARG A 38 13.94 -7.96 4.88
C ARG A 38 14.24 -9.23 4.07
N LYS A 39 15.49 -9.70 4.12
CA LYS A 39 15.96 -10.92 3.44
C LYS A 39 15.13 -12.20 3.71
N ALA A 40 14.34 -12.24 4.78
CA ALA A 40 13.46 -13.37 5.14
C ALA A 40 11.96 -13.07 5.00
N GLY A 41 11.60 -11.87 4.51
CA GLY A 41 10.20 -11.48 4.32
C GLY A 41 9.60 -12.15 3.08
N LYS A 42 8.27 -12.28 3.08
CA LYS A 42 7.55 -12.71 1.87
C LYS A 42 7.36 -11.51 0.95
N PRO A 43 7.50 -11.69 -0.37
CA PRO A 43 7.10 -10.67 -1.32
C PRO A 43 5.61 -10.36 -1.16
N PHE A 44 5.26 -9.10 -1.35
CA PHE A 44 3.88 -8.63 -1.24
C PHE A 44 3.33 -8.38 -2.65
N ASP A 45 2.31 -9.15 -3.04
CA ASP A 45 1.72 -9.04 -4.38
C ASP A 45 0.58 -8.03 -4.39
N ILE A 46 0.72 -6.98 -5.20
CA ILE A 46 -0.28 -5.95 -5.35
C ILE A 46 -1.02 -6.14 -6.67
N VAL A 47 -2.34 -6.14 -6.63
CA VAL A 47 -3.19 -6.21 -7.82
C VAL A 47 -3.73 -4.83 -8.19
N GLN A 48 -4.06 -4.65 -9.47
CA GLN A 48 -4.77 -3.46 -9.94
C GLN A 48 -6.10 -3.29 -9.18
N GLY A 49 -6.40 -2.08 -8.74
CA GLY A 49 -7.58 -1.71 -7.96
C GLY A 49 -7.41 -1.93 -6.45
N GLN A 50 -6.33 -2.56 -6.00
CA GLN A 50 -6.08 -2.76 -4.58
C GLN A 50 -5.77 -1.44 -3.88
N THR A 51 -6.31 -1.28 -2.67
CA THR A 51 -5.99 -0.17 -1.78
C THR A 51 -5.09 -0.67 -0.66
N LEU A 52 -4.01 0.05 -0.41
CA LEU A 52 -3.01 -0.25 0.61
C LEU A 52 -3.01 0.88 1.64
N THR A 53 -3.13 0.53 2.91
CA THR A 53 -3.10 1.50 3.99
C THR A 53 -1.67 1.69 4.48
N VAL A 54 -1.18 2.92 4.42
CA VAL A 54 0.17 3.27 4.90
C VAL A 54 0.19 3.20 6.42
N GLY A 55 1.18 2.49 6.96
CA GLY A 55 1.32 2.18 8.39
C GLY A 55 0.57 0.93 8.85
N SER A 56 -0.23 0.29 7.98
CA SER A 56 -0.94 -0.95 8.30
C SER A 56 -0.62 -2.08 7.32
N ASP A 57 -0.82 -1.85 6.02
CA ASP A 57 -0.48 -2.80 4.95
C ASP A 57 0.97 -2.64 4.47
N ILE A 58 1.43 -1.39 4.37
CA ILE A 58 2.76 -1.02 3.87
C ILE A 58 3.38 0.10 4.71
N SER A 59 4.71 0.16 4.78
CA SER A 59 5.46 1.24 5.43
C SER A 59 5.38 2.56 4.64
N GLU A 60 5.62 3.70 5.29
CA GLU A 60 5.71 5.01 4.61
C GLU A 60 6.80 5.03 3.52
N GLU A 61 7.94 4.40 3.77
CA GLU A 61 9.02 4.29 2.77
C GLU A 61 8.59 3.46 1.55
N THR A 62 7.84 2.39 1.78
CA THR A 62 7.28 1.57 0.70
C THR A 62 6.22 2.36 -0.08
N ALA A 63 5.40 3.14 0.62
CA ALA A 63 4.38 3.99 0.03
C ALA A 63 4.99 5.04 -0.92
N ASP A 64 6.07 5.70 -0.50
CA ASP A 64 6.80 6.66 -1.34
C ASP A 64 7.42 5.97 -2.59
N GLN A 65 8.05 4.81 -2.41
CA GLN A 65 8.57 4.01 -3.53
C GLN A 65 7.48 3.58 -4.53
N LEU A 66 6.28 3.25 -4.04
CA LEU A 66 5.15 2.94 -4.89
C LEU A 66 4.71 4.17 -5.70
N LEU A 67 4.62 5.34 -5.06
CA LEU A 67 4.24 6.58 -5.73
C LEU A 67 5.28 7.05 -6.76
N ASP A 68 6.56 6.76 -6.56
CA ASP A 68 7.65 7.02 -7.53
C ASP A 68 7.74 5.97 -8.66
N SER A 69 7.04 4.84 -8.53
CA SER A 69 7.12 3.74 -9.49
C SER A 69 6.74 4.19 -10.91
N LYS A 70 7.63 3.94 -11.88
CA LYS A 70 7.41 4.24 -13.30
C LYS A 70 6.71 3.11 -14.05
N SER A 71 6.77 1.89 -13.52
CA SER A 71 6.17 0.72 -14.16
C SER A 71 4.69 0.58 -13.84
N TRP A 72 4.26 1.06 -12.67
CA TRP A 72 2.90 0.91 -12.17
C TRP A 72 2.42 2.23 -11.58
N LYS A 73 1.16 2.57 -11.84
CA LYS A 73 0.57 3.82 -11.40
C LYS A 73 -0.06 3.61 -10.02
N PHE A 74 0.43 4.36 -9.04
CA PHE A 74 -0.13 4.42 -7.70
C PHE A 74 -0.61 5.84 -7.44
N GLU A 75 -1.72 5.98 -6.70
CA GLU A 75 -2.26 7.28 -6.30
C GLU A 75 -2.52 7.31 -4.80
N GLU A 76 -2.07 8.36 -4.13
CA GLU A 76 -2.41 8.62 -2.73
C GLU A 76 -3.87 9.11 -2.66
N VAL A 77 -4.67 8.44 -1.85
CA VAL A 77 -6.03 8.84 -1.49
C VAL A 77 -6.05 9.15 0.01
N THR A 78 -6.13 10.43 0.32
CA THR A 78 -6.40 10.94 1.67
C THR A 78 -7.90 11.05 1.86
N LYS A 79 -8.41 10.56 2.99
CA LYS A 79 -9.83 10.61 3.34
C LYS A 79 -10.05 11.31 4.67
#